data_AF-A0AAN3BDX3-F1
#
_entry.id   AF-A0AAN3BDX3-F1
#
_cell.length_a   1.000
_cell.length_b   1.000
_cell.length_c   1.000
_cell.angle_alpha   90.00
_cell.angle_beta   90.00
_cell.angle_gamma   90.00
#
_symmetry.space_group_name_H-M   'P 1'
#
loop_
_entity.id
_entity.type
_entity.pdbx_description
1 polymer ?
#
loop_
_entity_poly.entity_id
_entity_poly.type
_entity_poly.pdbx_seq_one_letter_code
_entity_poly.pdbx_strand_id
1 'polypeptide(L)'
;MTVSLVTETIELASQAVRQALDRHRLVVPFSKKSYPWDNVVNEASFKYMKKEKLNRQIFQTLEEVELACFEYSEGFYNSKRSHDFNDMLTPYKKENHFFHTSSLF
;
A
#
# COMPACT_ATOMS: atom_id res chain seq x y z
N MET A 1 -3.20 -11.88 13.37
CA MET A 1 -3.50 -11.65 11.94
C MET A 1 -4.96 -11.26 11.69
N THR A 2 -5.90 -11.56 12.59
CA THR A 2 -7.34 -11.26 12.43
C THR A 2 -7.76 -9.82 12.76
N VAL A 3 -6.92 -9.03 13.44
CA VAL A 3 -7.29 -7.67 13.90
C VAL A 3 -7.10 -6.60 12.80
N SER A 4 -6.13 -6.75 11.89
CA SER A 4 -5.92 -5.79 10.79
C SER A 4 -7.04 -5.82 9.75
N LEU A 5 -7.48 -7.01 9.31
CA LEU A 5 -8.50 -7.12 8.27
C LEU A 5 -9.89 -6.63 8.73
N VAL A 6 -10.21 -6.79 10.03
CA VAL A 6 -11.52 -6.38 10.57
C VAL A 6 -11.60 -4.86 10.76
N THR A 7 -10.50 -4.19 11.07
CA THR A 7 -10.50 -2.72 11.27
C THR A 7 -10.52 -1.96 9.95
N GLU A 8 -9.74 -2.40 8.95
CA GLU A 8 -9.75 -1.82 7.60
C GLU A 8 -11.12 -1.93 6.91
N THR A 9 -11.85 -3.03 7.13
CA THR A 9 -13.16 -3.25 6.51
C THR A 9 -14.28 -2.41 7.12
N ILE A 10 -14.20 -2.07 8.40
CA ILE A 10 -15.21 -1.22 9.07
C ILE A 10 -15.11 0.23 8.59
N GLU A 11 -13.89 0.77 8.49
CA GLU A 11 -13.66 2.14 8.03
C GLU A 11 -14.06 2.33 6.56
N LEU A 12 -13.72 1.37 5.69
CA LEU A 12 -14.16 1.35 4.29
C LEU A 12 -15.69 1.20 4.14
N ALA A 13 -16.35 0.60 5.12
CA ALA A 13 -17.80 0.45 5.14
C ALA A 13 -18.53 1.69 5.70
N SER A 14 -17.81 2.68 6.22
CA SER A 14 -18.41 3.90 6.78
C SER A 14 -19.20 4.67 5.73
N GLN A 15 -20.26 5.34 6.19
CA GLN A 15 -21.14 6.11 5.31
C GLN A 15 -20.39 7.26 4.60
N ALA A 16 -19.47 7.91 5.31
CA ALA A 16 -18.67 9.00 4.76
C ALA A 16 -17.77 8.53 3.59
N VAL A 17 -17.10 7.38 3.75
CA VAL A 17 -16.24 6.81 2.69
C VAL A 17 -17.09 6.37 1.49
N ARG A 18 -18.23 5.70 1.72
CA ARG A 18 -19.14 5.31 0.63
C ARG A 18 -19.62 6.51 -0.18
N GLN A 19 -20.06 7.58 0.49
CA GLN A 19 -20.50 8.80 -0.19
C GLN A 19 -19.37 9.46 -0.99
N ALA A 20 -18.13 9.44 -0.48
CA ALA A 20 -16.98 9.94 -1.23
C ALA A 20 -16.72 9.12 -2.49
N LEU A 21 -16.76 7.78 -2.39
CA LEU A 21 -16.54 6.87 -3.52
C LEU A 21 -17.63 7.03 -4.58
N ASP A 22 -18.90 7.13 -4.19
CA ASP A 22 -20.03 7.33 -5.12
C ASP A 22 -19.89 8.65 -5.89
N ARG A 23 -19.48 9.74 -5.21
CA ARG A 23 -19.23 11.05 -5.85
C ARG A 23 -18.16 10.97 -6.94
N HIS A 24 -17.14 10.15 -6.75
CA HIS A 24 -16.04 9.97 -7.70
C HIS A 24 -16.23 8.78 -8.64
N ARG A 25 -17.39 8.10 -8.59
CA ARG A 25 -17.69 6.88 -9.38
C ARG A 25 -16.65 5.78 -9.18
N LEU A 26 -16.13 5.67 -7.96
CA LEU A 26 -15.16 4.66 -7.57
C LEU A 26 -15.86 3.47 -6.92
N VAL A 27 -15.39 2.27 -7.22
CA VAL A 27 -15.90 1.02 -6.62
C VAL A 27 -15.13 0.75 -5.34
N VAL A 28 -15.84 0.34 -4.28
CA VAL A 28 -15.18 -0.06 -3.03
C VAL A 28 -14.42 -1.38 -3.26
N PRO A 29 -13.11 -1.44 -2.98
CA PRO A 29 -12.31 -2.65 -3.20
C PRO A 29 -12.49 -3.65 -2.04
N PHE A 30 -13.72 -4.13 -1.83
CA PHE A 30 -13.94 -5.20 -0.86
C PHE A 30 -13.61 -6.56 -1.48
N SER A 31 -12.64 -7.24 -0.90
CA SER A 31 -12.42 -8.67 -1.12
C SER A 31 -13.60 -9.49 -0.65
N LYS A 32 -13.83 -10.63 -1.31
CA LYS A 32 -14.79 -11.60 -0.81
C LYS A 32 -14.33 -12.11 0.56
N LYS A 33 -15.29 -12.35 1.46
CA LYS A 33 -15.00 -12.93 2.78
C LYS A 33 -14.17 -14.21 2.61
N SER A 34 -13.08 -14.31 3.39
CA SER A 34 -12.10 -15.41 3.36
C SER A 34 -11.14 -15.44 2.17
N TYR A 35 -10.88 -14.31 1.50
CA TYR A 35 -9.86 -14.18 0.45
C TYR A 35 -8.67 -13.36 0.99
N PRO A 36 -7.72 -14.00 1.72
CA PRO A 36 -6.58 -13.28 2.31
C PRO A 36 -5.60 -12.76 1.25
N TRP A 37 -5.59 -13.38 0.06
CA TRP A 37 -4.64 -13.10 -1.03
C TRP A 37 -4.67 -11.65 -1.50
N ASP A 38 -5.85 -11.03 -1.50
CA ASP A 38 -6.02 -9.65 -1.96
C ASP A 38 -5.30 -8.63 -1.08
N ASN A 39 -5.08 -8.95 0.20
CA ASN A 39 -4.34 -8.10 1.13
C ASN A 39 -2.85 -8.49 1.27
N VAL A 40 -2.41 -9.60 0.66
CA VAL A 40 -1.05 -10.14 0.87
C VAL A 40 0.03 -9.12 0.50
N VAL A 41 -0.18 -8.32 -0.55
CA VAL A 41 0.78 -7.29 -0.98
C VAL A 41 0.93 -6.20 0.08
N ASN A 42 -0.19 -5.71 0.64
CA ASN A 42 -0.17 -4.70 1.69
C ASN A 42 0.46 -5.25 2.98
N GLU A 43 0.08 -6.47 3.40
CA GLU A 43 0.63 -7.11 4.58
C GLU A 43 2.15 -7.35 4.46
N ALA A 44 2.61 -7.80 3.29
CA ALA A 44 4.02 -7.95 3.00
C ALA A 44 4.74 -6.59 3.06
N SER A 45 4.16 -5.55 2.46
CA SER A 45 4.73 -4.19 2.46
C SER A 45 4.92 -3.66 3.87
N PHE A 46 3.90 -3.74 4.73
CA PHE A 46 4.01 -3.31 6.12
C PHE A 46 4.96 -4.17 6.95
N LYS A 47 5.03 -5.48 6.69
CA LYS A 47 5.99 -6.38 7.33
C LYS A 47 7.43 -5.94 7.04
N TYR A 48 7.75 -5.63 5.78
CA TYR A 48 9.09 -5.18 5.40
C TYR A 48 9.40 -3.78 5.92
N MET A 49 8.47 -2.84 5.85
CA MET A 49 8.62 -1.49 6.41
C MET A 49 8.96 -1.53 7.90
N LYS A 50 8.21 -2.31 8.69
CA LYS A 50 8.48 -2.51 10.11
C LYS A 50 9.87 -3.09 10.33
N LYS A 51 10.23 -4.14 9.58
CA LYS A 51 11.52 -4.81 9.73
C LYS A 51 12.71 -3.93 9.37
N GLU A 52 12.61 -3.17 8.30
CA GLU A 52 13.75 -2.49 7.66
C GLU A 52 13.93 -1.04 8.11
N LYS A 53 12.83 -0.35 8.46
CA LYS A 53 12.86 1.06 8.89
C LYS A 53 12.48 1.24 10.36
N LEU A 54 11.38 0.64 10.82
CA LEU A 54 10.75 1.05 12.09
C LEU A 54 11.25 0.29 13.35
N ASN A 55 11.54 -1.01 13.27
CA ASN A 55 11.76 -1.89 14.44
C ASN A 55 12.99 -1.57 15.30
N ARG A 56 13.86 -0.65 14.88
CA ARG A 56 15.08 -0.27 15.62
C ARG A 56 15.26 1.24 15.70
N GLN A 57 14.20 2.00 15.46
CA GLN A 57 14.20 3.45 15.57
C GLN A 57 13.39 3.87 16.79
N ILE A 58 13.88 4.90 17.48
CA ILE A 58 13.15 5.57 18.56
C ILE A 58 12.69 6.89 17.98
N PHE A 59 11.38 7.09 17.97
CA PHE A 59 10.75 8.31 17.51
C PHE A 59 10.28 9.12 18.72
N GLN A 60 10.52 10.41 18.71
CA GLN A 60 10.10 11.35 19.76
C GLN A 60 8.76 12.00 19.42
N THR A 61 8.45 12.12 18.13
CA THR A 61 7.26 12.82 17.63
C THR A 61 6.52 11.98 16.59
N LEU A 62 5.25 12.33 16.34
CA LEU A 62 4.47 11.65 15.30
C LEU A 62 4.99 12.03 13.92
N GLU A 63 5.41 13.28 13.74
CA GLU A 63 5.97 13.83 12.51
C GLU A 63 7.22 13.06 12.06
N GLU A 64 8.06 12.61 13.01
CA GLU A 64 9.21 11.74 12.70
C GLU A 64 8.78 10.37 12.18
N VAL A 65 7.70 9.80 12.71
CA VAL A 65 7.14 8.53 12.23
C VAL A 65 6.57 8.70 10.82
N GLU A 66 5.82 9.77 10.60
CA GLU A 66 5.26 10.10 9.28
C GLU A 66 6.35 10.27 8.23
N LEU A 67 7.40 11.02 8.56
CA LEU A 67 8.56 11.20 7.69
C LEU A 67 9.26 9.86 7.43
N ALA A 68 9.48 9.03 8.44
CA ALA A 68 10.11 7.72 8.27
C ALA A 68 9.29 6.78 7.36
N CYS A 69 7.96 6.81 7.48
CA CYS A 69 7.04 6.09 6.60
C CYS A 69 7.09 6.59 5.16
N PHE A 70 7.11 7.91 4.95
CA PHE A 70 7.23 8.54 3.64
C PHE A 70 8.57 8.21 2.97
N GLU A 71 9.68 8.40 3.70
CA GLU A 71 11.02 8.06 3.23
C GLU A 71 11.15 6.60 2.83
N TYR A 72 10.54 5.69 3.60
CA TYR A 72 10.55 4.28 3.25
C TYR A 72 9.71 4.01 2.00
N SER A 73 8.51 4.55 1.91
CA SER A 73 7.57 4.27 0.81
C SER A 73 8.04 4.87 -0.51
N GLU A 74 8.23 6.19 -0.55
CA GLU A 74 8.57 6.91 -1.78
C GLU A 74 10.09 6.96 -2.01
N GLY A 75 10.87 7.16 -0.94
CA GLY A 75 12.32 7.34 -1.01
C GLY A 75 13.12 6.04 -1.20
N PHE A 76 12.50 4.88 -0.96
CA PHE A 76 13.17 3.58 -1.05
C PHE A 76 12.32 2.49 -1.74
N TYR A 77 11.15 2.15 -1.21
CA TYR A 77 10.35 1.00 -1.67
C TYR A 77 9.90 1.17 -3.13
N ASN A 78 9.24 2.28 -3.45
CA ASN A 78 8.72 2.52 -4.80
C ASN A 78 9.82 2.94 -5.81
N SER A 79 10.84 3.66 -5.34
CA SER A 79 11.85 4.27 -6.22
C SER A 79 13.11 3.43 -6.43
N LYS A 80 13.54 2.63 -5.45
CA LYS A 80 14.86 1.97 -5.45
C LYS A 80 14.80 0.45 -5.28
N ARG A 81 13.81 -0.08 -4.55
CA ARG A 81 13.72 -1.52 -4.30
C ARG A 81 13.26 -2.25 -5.56
N SER A 82 14.10 -3.16 -6.06
CA SER A 82 13.71 -4.11 -7.09
C SER A 82 12.89 -5.26 -6.49
N HIS A 83 11.89 -5.73 -7.24
CA HIS A 83 11.05 -6.85 -6.85
C HIS A 83 11.15 -7.95 -7.92
N ASP A 84 11.41 -9.18 -7.50
CA ASP A 84 11.47 -10.34 -8.40
C ASP A 84 10.17 -10.51 -9.20
N PHE A 85 9.02 -10.27 -8.54
CA PHE A 85 7.70 -10.29 -9.19
C PHE A 85 7.52 -9.22 -10.28
N ASN A 86 8.29 -8.14 -10.22
CA ASN A 86 8.27 -7.05 -11.21
C ASN A 86 9.41 -7.18 -12.23
N ASP A 87 9.93 -8.39 -12.49
CA ASP A 87 11.05 -8.61 -13.41
C ASP A 87 12.32 -7.83 -12.99
N MET A 88 12.59 -7.78 -11.68
CA MET A 88 13.67 -7.00 -11.07
C MET A 88 13.53 -5.47 -11.24
N LEU A 89 12.37 -4.99 -11.68
CA LEU A 89 12.07 -3.56 -11.73
C LEU A 89 11.56 -3.06 -10.39
N THR A 90 11.73 -1.76 -10.16
CA THR A 90 11.08 -1.06 -9.04
C THR A 90 9.60 -0.85 -9.35
N PRO A 91 8.74 -0.66 -8.34
CA PRO A 91 7.33 -0.37 -8.55
C PRO A 91 7.10 0.79 -9.53
N TYR A 92 7.82 1.92 -9.38
CA TYR A 92 7.71 3.03 -10.33
C TYR A 92 8.15 2.67 -11.75
N LYS A 93 9.21 1.87 -11.92
CA LYS A 93 9.63 1.44 -13.26
C LYS A 93 8.58 0.53 -13.91
N LYS A 94 8.02 -0.40 -13.14
CA LYS A 94 6.96 -1.30 -13.62
C LYS A 94 5.69 -0.52 -13.99
N GLU A 95 5.29 0.43 -13.16
CA GLU A 95 4.15 1.32 -13.40
C GLU A 95 4.36 2.18 -14.65
N ASN A 96 5.54 2.82 -14.77
CA ASN A 96 5.89 3.59 -15.96
C ASN A 96 5.84 2.71 -17.22
N HIS A 97 6.43 1.51 -17.20
CA HIS A 97 6.38 0.60 -18.34
C HIS A 97 4.94 0.23 -18.70
N PHE A 98 4.08 -0.02 -17.71
CA PHE A 98 2.66 -0.31 -17.92
C PHE A 98 1.97 0.86 -18.64
N PHE A 99 2.06 2.09 -18.13
CA PHE A 99 1.39 3.25 -18.73
C PHE A 99 1.95 3.63 -20.11
N HIS A 100 3.26 3.50 -20.34
CA HIS A 100 3.85 3.75 -21.67
C HIS A 100 3.42 2.69 -22.69
N THR A 101 3.19 1.45 -22.26
CA THR A 101 2.72 0.37 -23.16
C THR A 101 1.22 0.48 -23.40
N SER A 102 0.44 0.84 -22.37
CA SER A 102 -1.01 0.98 -22.45
C SER A 102 -1.47 2.25 -23.15
N SER A 103 -0.65 3.29 -23.25
CA SER A 103 -0.92 4.50 -24.04
C SER A 103 -0.66 4.33 -25.54
N LEU A 104 -0.19 3.15 -25.96
CA LEU A 104 -0.02 2.78 -27.38
C LEU A 104 -1.25 2.06 -27.97
N PHE A 105 -2.37 2.00 -27.24
CA PHE A 105 -3.64 1.46 -27.70
C PHE A 105 -4.79 2.45 -27.47
#